data_AF-A0A960K3C6-F1
#
_entry.id   AF-A0A960K3C6-F1
#
_cell.length_a   1.000
_cell.length_b   1.000
_cell.length_c   1.000
_cell.angle_alpha   90.00
_cell.angle_beta   90.00
_cell.angle_gamma   90.00
#
_symmetry.space_group_name_H-M   'P 1'
#
loop_
_entity.id
_entity.type
_entity.pdbx_description
1 polymer ?
#
loop_
_entity_poly.entity_id
_entity_poly.type
_entity_poly.pdbx_seq_one_letter_code
_entity_poly.pdbx_strand_id
1 'polypeptide(L)' 'MKAAFLAVGSELLGTDRLDTNSLKLTALLERYGVELRRKAVAGDSVPDIRRELVGMAADCDLVFVSGGLGPTADDVTREA' A
#
# COMPACT_ATOMS: atom_id res chain seq x y z
N MET A 1 -0.09 -4.95 -17.96
CA MET A 1 0.61 -4.98 -16.66
C MET A 1 -0.37 -4.54 -15.58
N LYS A 2 -0.46 -5.28 -14.50
CA LYS A 2 -1.37 -5.03 -13.37
C LYS A 2 -0.58 -4.57 -12.16
N ALA A 3 -1.04 -3.52 -11.50
CA ALA A 3 -0.45 -3.01 -10.28
C ALA A 3 -1.40 -3.12 -9.08
N ALA A 4 -0.83 -3.19 -7.89
CA ALA A 4 -1.52 -3.01 -6.61
C ALA A 4 -0.84 -1.94 -5.76
N PHE A 5 -1.60 -1.34 -4.84
CA PHE A 5 -1.09 -0.36 -3.88
C PHE A 5 -1.52 -0.72 -2.47
N LEU A 6 -0.56 -0.73 -1.54
CA LEU A 6 -0.79 -0.88 -0.11
C LEU A 6 -0.40 0.42 0.60
N ALA A 7 -1.37 1.06 1.24
CA ALA A 7 -1.11 2.13 2.20
C ALA A 7 -0.91 1.50 3.59
N VAL A 8 0.18 1.82 4.27
CA VAL A 8 0.47 1.37 5.63
C VAL A 8 0.38 2.57 6.58
N GLY A 9 -0.40 2.42 7.64
CA GLY A 9 -0.56 3.41 8.69
C GLY A 9 -1.90 3.23 9.39
N SER A 10 -1.87 3.06 10.71
CA SER A 10 -3.06 2.84 11.52
C SER A 10 -4.03 4.02 11.46
N GLU A 11 -3.53 5.24 11.25
CA GLU A 11 -4.32 6.45 11.08
C GLU A 11 -5.14 6.46 9.78
N LEU A 12 -4.74 5.66 8.78
CA LEU A 12 -5.45 5.52 7.50
C LEU A 12 -6.66 4.58 7.60
N LEU A 13 -6.76 3.77 8.66
CA LEU A 13 -7.92 2.92 8.93
C LEU A 13 -9.09 3.70 9.56
N GLY A 14 -8.78 4.82 10.21
CA GLY A 14 -9.73 5.69 10.87
C GLY A 14 -10.23 6.83 9.99
N THR A 15 -10.72 7.89 10.64
CA THR A 15 -11.15 9.14 9.98
C THR A 15 -10.08 10.22 10.01
N ASP A 16 -8.96 9.97 10.68
CA ASP A 16 -7.93 10.97 10.94
C ASP A 16 -7.21 11.38 9.66
N ARG A 17 -7.02 10.43 8.73
CA ARG A 17 -6.32 10.67 7.49
C ARG A 17 -6.88 9.83 6.34
N LEU A 18 -7.15 10.48 5.22
CA LEU A 18 -7.49 9.80 3.98
C LEU A 18 -6.22 9.42 3.21
N ASP A 19 -6.21 8.21 2.64
CA ASP A 19 -5.21 7.81 1.68
C ASP A 19 -5.39 8.58 0.35
N THR A 20 -4.55 9.59 0.17
CA THR A 20 -4.44 10.35 -1.08
C THR A 20 -3.23 9.92 -1.92
N ASN A 21 -2.34 9.11 -1.37
CA ASN A 21 -1.14 8.64 -2.07
C ASN A 21 -1.53 7.63 -3.14
N SER A 22 -2.47 6.74 -2.86
CA SER A 22 -2.98 5.82 -3.89
C SER A 22 -3.62 6.57 -5.05
N LEU A 23 -4.35 7.66 -4.80
CA LEU A 23 -4.97 8.47 -5.85
C LEU A 23 -3.93 9.11 -6.78
N LYS A 24 -2.86 9.65 -6.20
CA LYS A 24 -1.72 10.21 -6.97
C LYS A 24 -1.03 9.14 -7.81
N LEU A 25 -0.81 7.96 -7.23
CA LEU A 25 -0.20 6.85 -7.95
C LEU A 25 -1.10 6.36 -9.08
N THR A 26 -2.41 6.18 -8.85
CA THR A 26 -3.35 5.77 -9.91
C THR A 26 -3.25 6.70 -11.12
N ALA A 27 -3.35 8.01 -10.89
CA ALA A 27 -3.25 9.00 -11.96
C ALA A 27 -1.89 8.96 -12.69
N LEU A 28 -0.80 8.62 -11.99
CA LEU A 28 0.51 8.43 -12.61
C LEU A 28 0.54 7.16 -13.47
N LEU A 29 0.04 6.03 -12.96
CA LEU A 29 0.02 4.74 -13.66
C LEU A 29 -0.83 4.79 -14.92
N GLU A 30 -1.97 5.50 -14.88
CA GLU A 30 -2.85 5.72 -16.04
C GLU A 30 -2.10 6.37 -17.21
N ARG A 31 -1.19 7.31 -16.93
CA ARG A 31 -0.35 7.96 -17.96
C ARG A 31 0.62 7.01 -18.66
N TYR A 32 0.92 5.87 -18.04
CA TYR A 32 1.77 4.82 -18.58
C TYR A 32 0.98 3.59 -19.07
N GLY A 33 -0.36 3.65 -19.08
CA GLY A 33 -1.20 2.53 -19.47
C GLY A 33 -1.12 1.33 -18.50
N VAL A 34 -0.74 1.56 -17.25
CA VAL A 34 -0.71 0.55 -16.19
C VAL A 34 -1.99 0.63 -15.37
N GLU A 35 -2.70 -0.48 -15.25
CA GLU A 35 -3.97 -0.55 -14.52
C GLU A 35 -3.71 -0.88 -13.06
N LEU A 36 -4.19 -0.03 -12.14
CA LEU A 36 -4.21 -0.32 -10.71
C LEU A 36 -5.44 -1.19 -10.38
N ARG A 37 -5.21 -2.47 -10.11
CA ARG A 37 -6.26 -3.48 -9.91
C ARG A 37 -6.77 -3.54 -8.47
N ARG A 38 -5.91 -3.23 -7.51
CA ARG A 38 -6.21 -3.36 -6.08
C ARG A 38 -5.57 -2.23 -5.30
N LYS A 39 -6.33 -1.72 -4.33
CA LYS A 39 -5.85 -0.84 -3.27
C LYS A 39 -6.27 -1.43 -1.94
N ALA A 40 -5.37 -1.42 -0.96
CA ALA A 40 -5.71 -1.77 0.41
C ALA A 40 -5.01 -0.81 1.39
N VAL A 41 -5.54 -0.77 2.59
CA VAL A 41 -4.94 -0.09 3.74
C VAL A 41 -4.67 -1.15 4.80
N ALA A 42 -3.48 -1.16 5.37
CA ALA A 42 -3.13 -1.96 6.54
C ALA A 42 -2.66 -1.05 7.68
N GLY A 43 -2.94 -1.45 8.92
CA GLY A 43 -2.33 -0.82 10.08
C GLY A 43 -0.86 -1.21 10.23
N ASP A 44 -0.22 -0.68 11.26
CA ASP A 44 1.21 -0.86 11.56
C ASP A 44 1.49 -2.23 12.21
N SER A 45 1.18 -3.28 11.47
CA SER A 45 1.19 -4.67 11.93
C SER A 45 1.86 -5.55 10.87
N VAL A 46 3.04 -6.09 11.20
CA VAL A 46 3.80 -6.99 10.32
C VAL A 46 2.94 -8.13 9.74
N PRO A 47 2.12 -8.86 10.53
CA PRO A 47 1.25 -9.91 9.99
C PRO A 47 0.22 -9.39 8.97
N ASP A 48 -0.34 -8.20 9.19
CA ASP A 48 -1.35 -7.63 8.31
C ASP A 48 -0.74 -7.14 7.01
N ILE A 49 0.38 -6.41 7.09
CA ILE A 49 1.14 -5.94 5.93
C ILE A 49 1.57 -7.14 5.08
N ARG A 50 2.16 -8.17 5.70
CA ARG A 50 2.59 -9.40 5.02
C ARG A 50 1.44 -10.09 4.30
N ARG A 51 0.28 -10.24 4.96
CA ARG A 51 -0.89 -10.89 4.37
C ARG A 51 -1.35 -10.16 3.10
N GLU A 52 -1.42 -8.84 3.15
CA GLU A 52 -1.79 -8.02 1.99
C GLU A 52 -0.75 -8.12 0.88
N LEU A 53 0.54 -8.01 1.20
CA LEU A 53 1.63 -8.11 0.21
C LEU A 53 1.64 -9.46 -0.51
N VAL A 54 1.50 -10.58 0.23
CA VAL A 54 1.45 -11.92 -0.37
C VAL A 54 0.26 -12.05 -1.32
N GLY A 55 -0.92 -11.57 -0.92
CA GLY A 55 -2.10 -11.61 -1.77
C GLY A 55 -1.97 -10.72 -3.01
N MET A 56 -1.40 -9.52 -2.87
CA MET A 56 -1.18 -8.61 -4.00
C MET A 56 -0.15 -9.16 -4.98
N ALA A 57 0.95 -9.73 -4.49
CA ALA A 57 2.01 -10.29 -5.31
C ALA A 57 1.58 -11.54 -6.09
N ALA A 58 0.53 -12.24 -5.64
CA ALA A 58 -0.03 -13.37 -6.38
C ALA A 58 -0.79 -12.95 -7.65
N ASP A 59 -1.41 -11.75 -7.64
CA ASP A 59 -2.36 -11.32 -8.69
C ASP A 59 -1.86 -10.13 -9.54
N CYS A 60 -0.76 -9.46 -9.13
CA CYS A 60 -0.25 -8.25 -9.76
C CYS A 60 1.24 -8.34 -10.11
N ASP A 61 1.61 -7.72 -11.23
CA ASP A 61 3.00 -7.65 -11.71
C ASP A 61 3.84 -6.63 -10.91
N LEU A 62 3.18 -5.61 -10.35
CA LEU A 62 3.78 -4.55 -9.55
C LEU A 62 3.00 -4.36 -8.26
N VAL A 63 3.73 -4.21 -7.14
CA VAL A 63 3.15 -3.84 -5.85
C VAL A 63 3.87 -2.61 -5.34
N PHE A 64 3.09 -1.56 -5.07
CA PHE A 64 3.58 -0.31 -4.48
C PHE A 64 3.16 -0.24 -3.02
N VAL A 65 4.05 0.21 -2.16
CA VAL A 65 3.79 0.35 -0.72
C VAL A 65 4.15 1.77 -0.28
N SER A 66 3.34 2.36 0.59
CA SER A 66 3.56 3.71 1.13
C SER A 66 3.21 3.76 2.61
N GLY A 67 4.12 4.30 3.43
CA GLY A 67 3.95 4.45 4.88
C GLY A 67 4.75 3.42 5.67
N GLY A 68 4.88 3.62 6.98
CA GLY A 68 5.58 2.70 7.90
C GLY A 68 7.07 2.48 7.60
N LEU A 69 7.79 3.49 7.07
CA LEU A 69 9.21 3.44 6.67
C LEU A 69 10.09 4.46 7.43
N GLY A 70 9.53 5.19 8.38
CA GLY A 70 10.27 6.13 9.21
C GLY A 70 11.11 5.44 10.31
N PRO A 71 11.57 6.22 11.31
CA PRO A 71 12.42 5.71 12.38
C PRO A 71 11.65 5.27 13.64
N THR A 72 10.31 5.27 13.64
CA THR A 72 9.52 4.95 14.86
C THR A 72 9.30 3.46 15.02
N ALA A 73 8.91 3.02 16.23
CA ALA A 73 8.78 1.59 16.55
C ALA A 73 7.61 0.90 15.83
N ASP A 74 6.63 1.68 15.38
CA ASP A 74 5.50 1.28 14.54
C ASP A 74 5.81 1.35 13.04
N ASP A 75 6.95 1.93 12.61
CA ASP A 75 7.40 1.86 11.22
C ASP A 75 7.95 0.46 10.89
N VAL A 76 7.06 -0.49 10.58
CA VAL A 76 7.38 -1.91 10.41
C VAL A 76 7.22 -2.45 8.98
N THR A 77 7.10 -1.56 7.99
CA THR A 77 6.85 -1.96 6.59
C THR A 77 8.05 -2.69 5.99
N ARG A 78 9.28 -2.38 6.42
CA ARG A 78 10.50 -3.00 5.87
C ARG A 78 10.70 -4.43 6.38
N GLU A 79 10.23 -4.70 7.59
CA GLU A 79 10.32 -5.97 8.29
C GLU A 79 9.28 -6.99 7.80
N ALA A 80 8.17 -6.49 7.25
CA ALA A 80 7.03 -7.29 6.79
C ALA A 80 7.32 -8.14 5.55
#